data_AF-A0A925ERT2-F1
#
_entry.id   AF-A0A925ERT2-F1
#
_cell.length_a   1.000
_cell.length_b   1.000
_cell.length_c   1.000
_cell.angle_alpha   90.00
_cell.angle_beta   90.00
_cell.angle_gamma   90.00
#
_symmetry.space_group_name_H-M   'P 1'
#
loop_
_entity.id
_entity.type
_entity.pdbx_description
1 polymer ?
#
loop_
_entity_poly.entity_id
_entity_poly.type
_entity_poly.pdbx_seq_one_letter_code
_entity_poly.pdbx_strand_id
1 'polypeptide(L)'
;MEGTVYSEKGIDMEAALAFRKEHGTILGLPGTTSLKERGDWISIECDILVPAALESVITEENAHRVKAKVIGEAANGPITSGAAEQLLKSGVVIVPDMYLNAGGVTVSYFEWLKNLSHMRFGRMDKRFNQNTYKNIVTTFETLTGKSIGEKEKTFITRGAEEVDLVRSGLEETMVNSFNQVMEVYHSSEKIDNLRDAAFVTALNKVANDYMTLGVFP
;
A
#
# COMPACT_ATOMS: atom_id res chain seq x y z
N MET A 1 2.84 -22.67 0.56
CA MET A 1 1.54 -22.48 1.24
C MET A 1 1.12 -23.79 1.88
N GLU A 2 0.75 -23.74 3.16
CA GLU A 2 0.28 -24.91 3.92
C GLU A 2 -1.18 -25.26 3.60
N GLY A 3 -2.01 -24.24 3.32
CA GLY A 3 -3.38 -24.36 2.84
C GLY A 3 -4.09 -23.01 2.91
N THR A 4 -5.42 -23.03 2.74
CA THR A 4 -6.27 -21.83 2.73
C THR A 4 -7.33 -21.96 3.80
N VAL A 5 -7.57 -20.89 4.58
CA VAL A 5 -8.72 -20.78 5.48
C VAL A 5 -9.69 -19.73 4.97
N TYR A 6 -10.98 -19.98 5.18
CA TYR A 6 -12.07 -19.14 4.66
C TYR A 6 -13.14 -18.91 5.74
N SER A 7 -13.67 -17.70 5.78
CA SER A 7 -14.83 -17.32 6.58
C SER A 7 -15.63 -16.24 5.85
N GLU A 8 -16.90 -16.51 5.58
CA GLU A 8 -17.83 -15.53 5.00
C GLU A 8 -18.07 -14.34 5.93
N LYS A 9 -17.94 -14.54 7.25
CA LYS A 9 -18.10 -13.49 8.27
C LYS A 9 -16.85 -12.62 8.45
N GLY A 10 -15.80 -12.89 7.66
CA GLY A 10 -14.48 -12.29 7.82
C GLY A 10 -13.60 -13.02 8.84
N ILE A 11 -12.34 -12.61 8.89
CA ILE A 11 -11.31 -13.17 9.76
C ILE A 11 -10.74 -12.03 10.60
N ASP A 12 -10.71 -12.22 11.92
CA ASP A 12 -9.99 -11.32 12.83
C ASP A 12 -8.48 -11.54 12.66
N MET A 13 -7.79 -10.50 12.19
CA MET A 13 -6.37 -10.58 11.90
C MET A 13 -5.49 -10.66 13.15
N GLU A 14 -5.89 -10.05 14.26
CA GLU A 14 -5.14 -10.16 15.53
C GLU A 14 -5.21 -11.59 16.06
N ALA A 15 -6.41 -12.17 16.06
CA ALA A 15 -6.62 -13.57 16.43
C ALA A 15 -5.87 -14.53 15.50
N ALA A 16 -5.90 -14.29 14.19
CA ALA A 16 -5.19 -15.11 13.21
C ALA A 16 -3.66 -15.08 13.40
N LEU A 17 -3.10 -13.90 13.67
CA LEU A 17 -1.68 -13.74 13.94
C LEU A 17 -1.27 -14.40 15.26
N ALA A 18 -2.08 -14.26 16.31
CA ALA A 18 -1.86 -14.91 17.60
C ALA A 18 -1.89 -16.45 17.45
N PHE A 19 -2.91 -16.98 16.76
CA PHE A 19 -3.05 -18.41 16.51
C PHE A 19 -1.85 -18.97 15.75
N ARG A 20 -1.42 -18.30 14.67
CA ARG A 20 -0.23 -18.70 13.89
C ARG A 20 1.04 -18.69 14.72
N LYS A 21 1.20 -17.70 15.61
CA LYS A 21 2.36 -17.60 16.49
C LYS A 21 2.44 -18.78 17.48
N GLU A 22 1.29 -19.25 17.96
CA GLU A 22 1.20 -20.37 18.91
C GLU A 22 1.32 -21.73 18.21
N HIS A 23 0.64 -21.93 17.09
CA HIS A 23 0.49 -23.24 16.43
C HIS A 23 1.43 -23.45 15.24
N GLY A 24 2.10 -22.40 14.76
CA GLY A 24 2.96 -22.43 13.57
C GLY A 24 2.20 -22.46 12.23
N THR A 25 0.88 -22.61 12.24
CA THR A 25 0.01 -22.67 11.06
C THR A 25 -1.25 -21.82 11.23
N ILE A 26 -1.92 -21.51 10.13
CA ILE A 26 -3.27 -20.89 10.14
C ILE A 26 -4.38 -21.92 10.00
N LEU A 27 -4.06 -23.18 9.66
CA LEU A 27 -5.05 -24.22 9.48
C LEU A 27 -5.69 -24.59 10.82
N GLY A 28 -7.03 -24.67 10.84
CA GLY A 28 -7.79 -24.90 12.06
C GLY A 28 -8.05 -23.64 12.88
N LEU A 29 -7.80 -22.45 12.32
CA LEU A 29 -8.18 -21.18 12.95
C LEU A 29 -9.68 -21.21 13.31
N PRO A 30 -10.05 -20.98 14.59
CA PRO A 30 -11.45 -21.02 15.02
C PRO A 30 -12.34 -20.07 14.22
N GLY A 31 -13.53 -20.53 13.85
CA GLY A 31 -14.47 -19.75 13.04
C GLY A 31 -14.16 -19.74 11.53
N THR A 32 -13.18 -20.51 11.07
CA THR A 32 -12.86 -20.66 9.64
C THR A 32 -13.02 -22.09 9.16
N THR A 33 -13.17 -22.26 7.84
CA THR A 33 -13.13 -23.55 7.15
C THR A 33 -11.85 -23.64 6.33
N SER A 34 -11.13 -24.75 6.46
CA SER A 34 -9.98 -25.03 5.60
C SER A 34 -10.44 -25.52 4.23
N LEU A 35 -9.93 -24.92 3.15
CA LEU A 35 -10.16 -25.41 1.78
C LEU A 35 -9.24 -26.59 1.49
N LYS A 36 -9.68 -27.47 0.59
CA LYS A 36 -9.05 -28.78 0.36
C LYS A 36 -7.79 -28.64 -0.48
N GLU A 37 -7.87 -27.89 -1.59
CA GLU A 37 -6.76 -27.75 -2.52
C GLU A 37 -5.97 -26.47 -2.24
N ARG A 38 -4.66 -26.55 -2.44
CA ARG A 38 -3.76 -25.40 -2.24
C ARG A 38 -4.10 -24.21 -3.13
N GLY A 39 -4.71 -24.45 -4.29
CA GLY A 39 -5.09 -23.40 -5.25
C GLY A 39 -6.49 -22.84 -5.06
N ASP A 40 -7.26 -23.30 -4.07
CA ASP A 40 -8.67 -22.89 -3.94
C ASP A 40 -8.84 -21.41 -3.59
N TRP A 41 -7.82 -20.77 -3.01
CA TRP A 41 -7.85 -19.35 -2.67
C TRP A 41 -8.17 -18.44 -3.87
N ILE A 42 -7.78 -18.83 -5.08
CA ILE A 42 -8.01 -18.02 -6.30
C ILE A 42 -9.50 -17.96 -6.68
N SER A 43 -10.28 -18.95 -6.26
CA SER A 43 -11.70 -19.11 -6.60
C SER A 43 -12.64 -18.56 -5.53
N ILE A 44 -12.09 -18.00 -4.44
CA ILE A 44 -12.89 -17.39 -3.38
C ILE A 44 -13.60 -16.16 -3.95
N GLU A 45 -14.91 -16.07 -3.72
CA GLU A 45 -15.67 -14.88 -4.03
C GLU A 45 -15.27 -13.73 -3.10
N CYS A 46 -14.70 -12.69 -3.67
CA CYS A 46 -14.34 -11.45 -2.98
C CYS A 46 -14.37 -10.28 -3.96
N ASP A 47 -14.42 -9.04 -3.47
CA ASP A 47 -14.30 -7.87 -4.35
C ASP A 47 -12.84 -7.60 -4.75
N ILE A 48 -11.90 -7.80 -3.80
CA ILE A 48 -10.48 -7.51 -3.98
C ILE A 48 -9.65 -8.76 -3.66
N LEU A 49 -8.81 -9.17 -4.60
CA LEU A 49 -7.83 -10.25 -4.43
C LEU A 49 -6.43 -9.65 -4.28
N VAL A 50 -5.68 -10.09 -3.26
CA VAL A 50 -4.31 -9.58 -3.00
C VAL A 50 -3.30 -10.73 -2.99
N PRO A 51 -2.70 -11.07 -4.15
CA PRO A 51 -1.60 -12.03 -4.21
C PRO A 51 -0.35 -11.43 -3.54
N ALA A 52 0.05 -11.99 -2.40
CA ALA A 52 1.11 -11.46 -1.55
C ALA A 52 2.18 -12.50 -1.16
N ALA A 53 2.35 -13.55 -1.98
CA ALA A 53 3.21 -14.68 -1.64
C ALA A 53 4.39 -14.88 -2.61
N LEU A 54 4.11 -15.32 -3.83
CA LEU A 54 5.10 -15.67 -4.85
C LEU A 54 4.73 -15.02 -6.19
N GLU A 55 5.70 -14.97 -7.08
CA GLU A 55 5.53 -14.62 -8.49
C GLU A 55 4.77 -15.70 -9.27
N SER A 56 4.15 -15.32 -10.38
CA SER A 56 3.48 -16.20 -11.36
C SER A 56 2.49 -17.20 -10.75
N VAL A 57 1.76 -16.80 -9.70
CA VAL A 57 0.74 -17.63 -9.05
C VAL A 57 -0.61 -17.61 -9.76
N ILE A 58 -0.89 -16.55 -10.51
CA ILE A 58 -2.04 -16.45 -11.41
C ILE A 58 -1.51 -16.57 -12.84
N THR A 59 -1.88 -17.67 -13.49
CA THR A 59 -1.44 -18.05 -14.84
C THR A 59 -2.66 -18.22 -15.75
N GLU A 60 -2.41 -18.39 -17.03
CA GLU A 60 -3.41 -18.65 -18.08
C GLU A 60 -4.28 -19.88 -17.75
N GLU A 61 -3.74 -20.82 -16.97
CA GLU A 61 -4.44 -22.03 -16.55
C GLU A 61 -5.49 -21.77 -15.47
N ASN A 62 -5.33 -20.73 -14.65
CA ASN A 62 -6.17 -20.49 -13.49
C ASN A 62 -6.85 -19.10 -13.44
N ALA A 63 -6.49 -18.17 -14.32
CA ALA A 63 -7.03 -16.82 -14.37
C ALA A 63 -8.57 -16.80 -14.49
N HIS A 64 -9.15 -17.74 -15.25
CA HIS A 64 -10.60 -17.89 -15.41
C HIS A 64 -11.35 -18.21 -14.09
N ARG A 65 -10.62 -18.64 -13.05
CA ARG A 65 -11.18 -18.96 -11.73
C ARG A 65 -11.30 -17.72 -10.84
N VAL A 66 -10.58 -16.65 -11.14
CA VAL A 66 -10.61 -15.40 -10.37
C VAL A 66 -12.03 -14.82 -10.40
N LYS A 67 -12.58 -14.56 -9.21
CA LYS A 67 -13.91 -13.95 -9.03
C LYS A 67 -13.85 -12.47 -8.64
N ALA A 68 -12.66 -11.97 -8.30
CA ALA A 68 -12.47 -10.60 -7.87
C ALA A 68 -12.61 -9.58 -8.99
N LYS A 69 -13.10 -8.38 -8.62
CA LYS A 69 -13.21 -7.23 -9.54
C LYS A 69 -11.93 -6.41 -9.59
N VAL A 70 -11.16 -6.44 -8.51
CA VAL A 70 -9.87 -5.77 -8.39
C VAL A 70 -8.82 -6.77 -7.93
N ILE A 71 -7.64 -6.75 -8.54
CA ILE A 71 -6.46 -7.46 -8.06
C ILE A 71 -5.41 -6.44 -7.68
N GLY A 72 -4.94 -6.51 -6.43
CA GLY A 72 -3.80 -5.73 -5.96
C GLY A 72 -2.55 -6.60 -5.87
N GLU A 73 -1.58 -6.37 -6.74
CA GLU A 73 -0.34 -7.15 -6.74
C GLU A 73 0.61 -6.73 -5.61
N ALA A 74 0.55 -7.43 -4.48
CA ALA A 74 1.44 -7.15 -3.35
C ALA A 74 2.77 -7.91 -3.44
N ALA A 75 2.79 -9.07 -4.12
CA ALA A 75 4.03 -9.74 -4.53
C ALA A 75 4.62 -9.09 -5.79
N ASN A 76 5.88 -9.41 -6.11
CA ASN A 76 6.48 -9.05 -7.39
C ASN A 76 6.01 -10.04 -8.46
N GLY A 77 5.43 -9.54 -9.55
CA GLY A 77 4.96 -10.30 -10.70
C GLY A 77 4.05 -11.49 -10.39
N PRO A 78 2.99 -11.37 -9.56
CA PRO A 78 2.15 -12.52 -9.22
C PRO A 78 1.26 -13.02 -10.37
N ILE A 79 1.06 -12.21 -11.41
CA ILE A 79 0.21 -12.53 -12.58
C ILE A 79 1.08 -12.62 -13.83
N THR A 80 0.97 -13.70 -14.60
CA THR A 80 1.66 -13.80 -15.90
C THR A 80 1.07 -12.84 -16.93
N SER A 81 1.83 -12.48 -17.95
CA SER A 81 1.36 -11.56 -19.00
C SER A 81 0.10 -12.06 -19.70
N GLY A 82 0.03 -13.35 -20.06
CA GLY A 82 -1.16 -13.94 -20.68
C GLY A 82 -2.37 -13.98 -19.74
N ALA A 83 -2.15 -14.24 -18.44
CA ALA A 83 -3.21 -14.18 -17.45
C ALA A 83 -3.75 -12.75 -17.26
N ALA A 84 -2.87 -11.75 -17.23
CA ALA A 84 -3.26 -10.35 -17.13
C ALA A 84 -4.16 -9.94 -18.30
N GLU A 85 -3.83 -10.35 -19.53
CA GLU A 85 -4.66 -10.07 -20.71
C GLU A 85 -6.08 -10.68 -20.58
N GLN A 86 -6.19 -11.92 -20.09
CA GLN A 86 -7.48 -12.58 -19.88
C GLN A 86 -8.33 -11.85 -18.81
N LEU A 87 -7.69 -11.43 -17.72
CA LEU A 87 -8.35 -10.74 -16.61
C LEU A 87 -8.82 -9.34 -17.02
N LEU A 88 -7.98 -8.58 -17.72
CA LEU A 88 -8.32 -7.26 -18.24
C LEU A 88 -9.50 -7.33 -19.23
N LYS A 89 -9.50 -8.30 -20.15
CA LYS A 89 -10.64 -8.55 -21.06
C LYS A 89 -11.93 -8.92 -20.32
N SER A 90 -11.80 -9.52 -19.15
CA SER A 90 -12.94 -9.85 -18.27
C SER A 90 -13.40 -8.69 -17.41
N GLY A 91 -12.80 -7.50 -17.57
CA GLY A 91 -13.15 -6.28 -16.82
C GLY A 91 -12.53 -6.18 -15.43
N VAL A 92 -11.56 -7.03 -15.11
CA VAL A 92 -10.85 -7.00 -13.82
C VAL A 92 -9.82 -5.86 -13.83
N VAL A 93 -9.84 -5.02 -12.79
CA VAL A 93 -8.84 -3.97 -12.61
C VAL A 93 -7.61 -4.56 -11.91
N ILE A 94 -6.43 -4.39 -12.51
CA ILE A 94 -5.16 -4.84 -11.91
C ILE A 94 -4.38 -3.60 -11.45
N VAL A 95 -4.15 -3.48 -10.15
CA VAL A 95 -3.24 -2.48 -9.58
C VAL A 95 -1.84 -3.09 -9.55
N PRO A 96 -0.90 -2.57 -10.37
CA PRO A 96 0.36 -3.26 -10.65
C PRO A 96 1.32 -3.24 -9.46
N ASP A 97 2.12 -4.30 -9.36
CA ASP A 97 3.16 -4.50 -8.37
C ASP A 97 4.14 -3.33 -8.26
N MET A 98 4.61 -2.82 -9.40
CA MET A 98 5.51 -1.67 -9.51
C MET A 98 5.06 -0.44 -8.73
N TYR A 99 3.75 -0.29 -8.53
CA TYR A 99 3.17 0.77 -7.71
C TYR A 99 2.78 0.24 -6.32
N LEU A 100 1.97 -0.82 -6.26
CA LEU A 100 1.28 -1.21 -5.03
C LEU A 100 2.24 -1.67 -3.92
N ASN A 101 3.30 -2.39 -4.28
CA ASN A 101 4.26 -2.93 -3.31
C ASN A 101 5.44 -1.98 -3.02
N ALA A 102 5.51 -0.84 -3.72
CA ALA A 102 6.62 0.12 -3.62
C ALA A 102 6.77 0.76 -2.23
N GLY A 103 5.73 0.72 -1.41
CA GLY A 103 5.76 1.27 -0.05
C GLY A 103 6.87 0.66 0.83
N GLY A 104 7.25 -0.60 0.60
CA GLY A 104 8.39 -1.21 1.29
C GLY A 104 9.70 -0.49 0.96
N VAL A 105 9.97 -0.24 -0.32
CA VAL A 105 11.17 0.47 -0.78
C VAL A 105 11.16 1.94 -0.32
N THR A 106 9.99 2.59 -0.34
CA THR A 106 9.83 3.97 0.17
C THR A 106 10.22 4.09 1.63
N VAL A 107 9.75 3.18 2.50
CA VAL A 107 10.09 3.24 3.93
C VAL A 107 11.54 2.83 4.17
N SER A 108 12.10 1.88 3.41
CA SER A 108 13.53 1.57 3.45
C SER A 108 14.41 2.76 3.05
N TYR A 109 13.97 3.58 2.09
CA TYR A 109 14.63 4.83 1.74
C TYR A 109 14.61 5.84 2.92
N PHE A 110 13.49 5.97 3.62
CA PHE A 110 13.42 6.80 4.83
C PHE A 110 14.34 6.29 5.95
N GLU A 111 14.45 4.97 6.12
CA GLU A 111 15.39 4.36 7.06
C GLU A 111 16.84 4.69 6.69
N TRP A 112 17.19 4.60 5.40
CA TRP A 112 18.52 4.96 4.92
C TRP A 112 18.86 6.43 5.18
N LEU A 113 17.95 7.36 4.89
CA LEU A 113 18.12 8.78 5.20
C LEU A 113 18.31 9.05 6.69
N LYS A 114 17.51 8.38 7.54
CA LYS A 114 17.64 8.44 8.99
C LYS A 114 19.04 8.00 9.42
N ASN A 115 19.52 6.87 8.90
CA ASN A 115 20.83 6.32 9.25
C ASN A 115 21.98 7.26 8.86
N LEU A 116 21.89 7.93 7.71
CA LEU A 116 22.86 8.94 7.29
C LEU A 116 22.84 10.19 8.18
N SER A 117 21.66 10.62 8.62
CA SER A 117 21.53 11.83 9.45
C SER A 117 21.96 11.64 10.91
N HIS A 118 22.07 10.38 11.38
CA HIS A 118 22.27 10.01 12.77
C HIS A 118 21.28 10.69 13.77
N MET A 119 20.12 11.12 13.28
CA MET A 119 19.09 11.79 14.06
C MET A 119 17.73 11.12 13.85
N ARG A 120 16.91 11.13 14.91
CA ARG A 120 15.50 10.73 14.77
C ARG A 120 14.72 11.86 14.11
N PHE A 121 13.88 11.53 13.14
CA PHE A 121 12.98 12.50 12.53
C PHE A 121 12.12 13.21 13.59
N GLY A 122 11.96 14.52 13.45
CA GLY A 122 11.21 15.36 14.39
C GLY A 122 11.92 15.64 15.72
N ARG A 123 13.13 15.12 15.98
CA ARG A 123 13.84 15.34 17.26
C ARG A 123 14.06 16.82 17.57
N MET A 124 14.37 17.63 16.55
CA MET A 124 14.64 19.06 16.71
C MET A 124 13.33 19.87 16.80
N ASP A 125 12.29 19.47 16.07
CA ASP A 125 11.09 20.29 15.88
C ASP A 125 9.93 19.93 16.82
N LYS A 126 9.92 18.72 17.42
CA LYS A 126 8.76 18.21 18.18
C LYS A 126 8.28 19.18 19.27
N ARG A 127 9.20 19.66 20.12
CA ARG A 127 8.86 20.60 21.21
C ARG A 127 8.50 21.98 20.68
N PHE A 128 9.16 22.43 19.63
CA PHE A 128 8.89 23.73 19.01
C PHE A 128 7.47 23.76 18.41
N ASN A 129 7.11 22.72 17.65
CA ASN A 129 5.78 22.57 17.07
C ASN A 129 4.70 22.42 18.16
N GLN A 130 4.96 21.60 19.18
CA GLN A 130 4.03 21.45 20.30
C GLN A 130 3.73 22.76 21.02
N ASN A 131 4.76 23.57 21.30
CA ASN A 131 4.58 24.88 21.91
C ASN A 131 3.83 25.84 20.97
N THR A 132 4.14 25.81 19.68
CA THR A 132 3.46 26.64 18.67
C THR A 132 1.97 26.32 18.61
N TYR A 133 1.60 25.04 18.50
CA TYR A 133 0.20 24.61 18.48
C TYR A 133 -0.51 24.94 19.80
N LYS A 134 0.17 24.77 20.94
CA LYS A 134 -0.39 25.17 22.24
C LYS A 134 -0.71 26.67 22.30
N ASN A 135 0.17 27.51 21.76
CA ASN A 135 -0.05 28.96 21.71
C ASN A 135 -1.23 29.32 20.80
N ILE A 136 -1.36 28.67 19.64
CA ILE A 136 -2.50 28.86 18.73
C ILE A 136 -3.82 28.49 19.40
N VAL A 137 -3.88 27.29 20.01
CA VAL A 137 -5.08 26.83 20.73
C VAL A 137 -5.43 27.77 21.87
N THR A 138 -4.46 28.20 22.67
CA THR A 138 -4.68 29.13 23.79
C THR A 138 -5.21 30.49 23.29
N THR A 139 -4.70 30.98 22.16
CA THR A 139 -5.18 32.21 21.53
C THR A 139 -6.62 32.07 21.07
N PHE A 140 -6.98 30.93 20.46
CA PHE A 140 -8.34 30.65 20.02
C PHE A 140 -9.34 30.55 21.19
N GLU A 141 -8.96 29.88 22.29
CA GLU A 141 -9.77 29.83 23.51
C GLU A 141 -9.99 31.24 24.08
N THR A 142 -8.94 32.07 24.07
CA THR A 142 -9.00 33.46 24.55
C THR A 142 -9.93 34.33 23.70
N LEU A 143 -9.87 34.21 22.36
CA LEU A 143 -10.69 35.01 21.44
C LEU A 143 -12.16 34.58 21.43
N THR A 144 -12.43 33.28 21.57
CA THR A 144 -13.80 32.74 21.48
C THR A 144 -14.50 32.63 22.82
N GLY A 145 -13.76 32.67 23.93
CA GLY A 145 -14.26 32.43 25.29
C GLY A 145 -14.70 30.98 25.53
N LYS A 146 -14.42 30.05 24.60
CA LYS A 146 -14.78 28.63 24.70
C LYS A 146 -13.53 27.80 24.98
N SER A 147 -13.62 26.84 25.89
CA SER A 147 -12.55 25.89 26.17
C SER A 147 -12.67 24.64 25.29
N ILE A 148 -11.52 24.11 24.90
CA ILE A 148 -11.39 22.82 24.22
C ILE A 148 -11.12 21.74 25.28
N GLY A 149 -11.68 20.55 25.10
CA GLY A 149 -11.44 19.43 26.01
C GLY A 149 -9.96 19.04 26.07
N GLU A 150 -9.50 18.59 27.24
CA GLU A 150 -8.08 18.26 27.45
C GLU A 150 -7.57 17.15 26.52
N LYS A 151 -8.43 16.21 26.13
CA LYS A 151 -8.08 15.15 25.19
C LYS A 151 -7.81 15.71 23.80
N GLU A 152 -8.71 16.54 23.29
CA GLU A 152 -8.61 17.21 22.00
C GLU A 152 -7.40 18.14 21.98
N LYS A 153 -7.20 18.91 23.05
CA LYS A 153 -6.06 19.81 23.22
C LYS A 153 -4.74 19.06 23.20
N THR A 154 -4.64 17.94 23.92
CA THR A 154 -3.45 17.09 23.91
C THR A 154 -3.19 16.50 22.53
N PHE A 155 -4.25 16.06 21.84
CA PHE A 155 -4.13 15.51 20.50
C PHE A 155 -3.68 16.53 19.46
N ILE A 156 -4.27 17.73 19.43
CA ILE A 156 -3.97 18.79 18.45
C ILE A 156 -2.58 19.39 18.69
N THR A 157 -2.15 19.47 19.95
CA THR A 157 -0.88 20.10 20.30
C THR A 157 0.31 19.14 20.31
N ARG A 158 0.11 17.83 20.10
CA ARG A 158 1.24 16.89 20.06
C ARG A 158 2.13 17.17 18.85
N GLY A 159 3.45 17.22 19.05
CA GLY A 159 4.39 17.22 17.93
C GLY A 159 4.45 15.83 17.29
N ALA A 160 4.69 15.79 15.97
CA ALA A 160 4.79 14.54 15.21
C ALA A 160 5.89 13.62 15.76
N GLU A 161 5.60 12.34 15.82
CA GLU A 161 6.57 11.28 16.11
C GLU A 161 7.15 10.72 14.83
N GLU A 162 8.24 9.95 14.94
CA GLU A 162 8.88 9.31 13.78
C GLU A 162 7.87 8.48 12.96
N VAL A 163 6.99 7.74 13.64
CA VAL A 163 5.94 6.95 12.99
C VAL A 163 4.91 7.81 12.25
N ASP A 164 4.58 9.00 12.78
CA ASP A 164 3.66 9.92 12.10
C ASP A 164 4.30 10.46 10.81
N LEU A 165 5.60 10.80 10.87
CA LEU A 165 6.35 11.31 9.73
C LEU A 165 6.55 10.24 8.64
N VAL A 166 6.88 9.00 9.02
CA VAL A 166 7.00 7.87 8.08
C VAL A 166 5.66 7.58 7.41
N ARG A 167 4.56 7.55 8.16
CA ARG A 167 3.22 7.33 7.61
C ARG A 167 2.81 8.43 6.64
N SER A 168 3.01 9.69 7.04
CA SER A 168 2.70 10.84 6.19
C SER A 168 3.53 10.85 4.91
N GLY A 169 4.84 10.61 4.99
CA GLY A 169 5.71 10.57 3.82
C GLY A 169 5.39 9.41 2.89
N LEU A 170 5.02 8.25 3.45
CA LEU A 170 4.57 7.11 2.66
C LEU A 170 3.25 7.43 1.95
N GLU A 171 2.26 7.96 2.67
CA GLU A 171 0.97 8.36 2.10
C GLU A 171 1.16 9.36 0.95
N GLU A 172 1.93 10.42 1.17
CA GLU A 172 2.23 11.42 0.14
C GLU A 172 2.89 10.79 -1.10
N THR A 173 3.87 9.91 -0.89
CA THR A 173 4.56 9.21 -1.99
C THR A 173 3.61 8.34 -2.79
N MET A 174 2.75 7.55 -2.11
CA MET A 174 1.81 6.65 -2.77
C MET A 174 0.73 7.45 -3.51
N VAL A 175 0.13 8.47 -2.90
CA VAL A 175 -0.90 9.33 -3.52
C VAL A 175 -0.35 10.03 -4.75
N ASN A 176 0.82 10.66 -4.65
CA ASN A 176 1.42 11.37 -5.77
C ASN A 176 1.79 10.41 -6.92
N SER A 177 2.33 9.24 -6.60
CA SER A 177 2.67 8.23 -7.61
C SER A 177 1.41 7.68 -8.29
N PHE A 178 0.33 7.44 -7.55
CA PHE A 178 -0.93 7.00 -8.12
C PHE A 178 -1.52 8.05 -9.07
N ASN A 179 -1.52 9.33 -8.67
CA ASN A 179 -2.01 10.41 -9.52
C ASN A 179 -1.22 10.49 -10.83
N GLN A 180 0.11 10.35 -10.78
CA GLN A 180 0.94 10.30 -12.00
C GLN A 180 0.59 9.12 -12.90
N VAL A 181 0.37 7.93 -12.34
CA VAL A 181 -0.08 6.75 -13.10
C VAL A 181 -1.45 7.01 -13.72
N MET A 182 -2.39 7.60 -12.98
CA MET A 182 -3.73 7.92 -13.47
C MET A 182 -3.72 9.01 -14.55
N GLU A 183 -2.85 10.02 -14.44
CA GLU A 183 -2.64 11.03 -15.48
C GLU A 183 -2.17 10.37 -16.78
N VAL A 184 -1.19 9.47 -16.70
CA VAL A 184 -0.71 8.71 -17.87
C VAL A 184 -1.79 7.79 -18.42
N TYR A 185 -2.52 7.07 -17.56
CA TYR A 185 -3.63 6.21 -17.95
C TYR A 185 -4.71 6.98 -18.73
N HIS A 186 -5.05 8.20 -18.30
CA HIS A 186 -6.04 9.04 -18.97
C HIS A 186 -5.48 9.84 -20.15
N SER A 187 -4.17 9.85 -20.36
CA SER A 187 -3.53 10.66 -21.43
C SER A 187 -3.73 10.11 -22.85
N SER A 188 -4.03 8.82 -22.99
CA SER A 188 -4.08 8.15 -24.29
C SER A 188 -4.94 6.89 -24.24
N GLU A 189 -5.84 6.73 -25.20
CA GLU A 189 -6.65 5.51 -25.37
C GLU A 189 -5.80 4.26 -25.69
N LYS A 190 -4.52 4.44 -26.08
CA LYS A 190 -3.59 3.32 -26.29
C LYS A 190 -3.10 2.70 -24.97
N ILE A 191 -3.25 3.40 -23.86
CA ILE A 191 -2.89 2.92 -22.52
C ILE A 191 -4.19 2.51 -21.84
N ASP A 192 -4.57 1.26 -22.01
CA ASP A 192 -5.87 0.75 -21.58
C ASP A 192 -5.85 0.06 -20.21
N ASN A 193 -4.68 -0.03 -19.57
CA ASN A 193 -4.51 -0.63 -18.26
C ASN A 193 -3.49 0.10 -17.36
N LEU A 194 -3.61 -0.08 -16.05
CA LEU A 194 -2.77 0.61 -15.05
C LEU A 194 -1.32 0.13 -15.04
N ARG A 195 -1.04 -1.12 -15.47
CA ARG A 195 0.33 -1.64 -15.53
C ARG A 195 1.13 -0.90 -16.60
N ASP A 196 0.57 -0.76 -17.80
CA ASP A 196 1.22 -0.03 -18.88
C ASP A 196 1.38 1.45 -18.53
N ALA A 197 0.37 2.04 -17.88
CA ALA A 197 0.47 3.41 -17.38
C ALA A 197 1.62 3.57 -16.35
N ALA A 198 1.81 2.61 -15.46
CA ALA A 198 2.92 2.59 -14.52
C ALA A 198 4.28 2.42 -15.20
N PHE A 199 4.39 1.54 -16.21
CA PHE A 199 5.61 1.41 -17.02
C PHE A 199 5.95 2.68 -17.78
N VAL A 200 4.98 3.31 -18.45
CA VAL A 200 5.19 4.56 -19.17
C VAL A 200 5.63 5.67 -18.21
N THR A 201 5.01 5.75 -17.03
CA THR A 201 5.43 6.69 -15.97
C THR A 201 6.88 6.47 -15.57
N ALA A 202 7.30 5.22 -15.35
CA ALA A 202 8.66 4.88 -14.98
C ALA A 202 9.66 5.19 -16.11
N LEU A 203 9.33 4.81 -17.35
CA LEU A 203 10.16 5.06 -18.52
C LEU A 203 10.38 6.56 -18.77
N ASN A 204 9.34 7.38 -18.62
CA ASN A 204 9.45 8.83 -18.77
C ASN A 204 10.42 9.44 -17.74
N LYS A 205 10.37 8.99 -16.48
CA LYS A 205 11.30 9.45 -15.43
C LYS A 205 12.74 9.08 -15.77
N VAL A 206 12.99 7.81 -16.09
CA VAL A 206 14.33 7.33 -16.44
C VAL A 206 14.85 8.03 -17.70
N ALA A 207 14.03 8.16 -18.74
CA ALA A 207 14.43 8.83 -19.97
C ALA A 207 14.81 10.30 -19.74
N ASN A 208 14.05 11.03 -18.92
CA ASN A 208 14.35 12.41 -18.57
C ASN A 208 15.71 12.55 -17.86
N ASP A 209 16.04 11.62 -16.96
CA ASP A 209 17.35 11.61 -16.29
C ASP A 209 18.49 11.37 -17.29
N TYR A 210 18.33 10.39 -18.19
CA TYR A 210 19.32 10.10 -19.23
C TYR A 210 19.54 11.28 -20.19
N MET A 211 18.46 11.98 -20.59
CA MET A 211 18.54 13.19 -21.42
C MET A 211 19.25 14.33 -20.69
N THR A 212 18.94 14.55 -19.42
CA THR A 212 19.55 15.62 -18.61
C THR A 212 21.04 15.37 -18.36
N LEU A 213 21.45 14.10 -18.24
CA LEU A 213 22.85 13.71 -18.07
C LEU A 213 23.66 13.71 -19.38
N GLY A 214 23.04 13.93 -20.54
CA GLY A 214 23.70 13.91 -21.84
C GLY A 214 24.23 12.52 -22.25
N VAL A 215 23.63 11.45 -21.73
CA VAL A 215 24.05 10.05 -21.97
C VAL A 215 23.47 9.50 -23.29
N PHE A 216 22.55 10.22 -23.93
CA PHE A 216 22.08 9.99 -25.31
C PHE A 216 22.31 11.25 -26.15
N PRO A 217 22.57 11.09 -27.46
CA PRO A 217 23.23 12.08 -28.31
C PRO A 217 22.43 13.36 -28.52
#